data_AF-A0A7U9QVK8-F1
#
_entry.id   AF-A0A7U9QVK8-F1
#
_cell.length_a   1.000
_cell.length_b   1.000
_cell.length_c   1.000
_cell.angle_alpha   90.00
_cell.angle_beta   90.00
_cell.angle_gamma   90.00
#
_symmetry.space_group_name_H-M   'P 1'
#
loop_
_entity.id
_entity.type
_entity.pdbx_description
1 polymer ?
#
loop_
_entity_poly.entity_id
_entity_poly.type
_entity_poly.pdbx_seq_one_letter_code
_entity_poly.pdbx_strand_id
1 'polypeptide(L)'
;MGTNLFDYLIILSGLYLVYTGINMKQTGEIKTGVIVSKDVDVNRIKDKEGFIKYMYARVLIIGGLAVAVGAVGVLSTWMNWPGYLSLVATGGYLVVIICFAVASAKARKNFIDD
;
A
#
# COMPACT_ATOMS: atom_id res chain seq x y z
N MET A 1 -4.48 -17.94 -22.28
CA MET A 1 -5.13 -16.63 -22.03
C MET A 1 -5.53 -16.60 -20.57
N GLY A 2 -4.68 -16.06 -19.71
CA GLY A 2 -4.97 -16.00 -18.28
C GLY A 2 -4.26 -14.78 -17.70
N THR A 3 -4.73 -13.59 -18.03
CA THR A 3 -4.43 -12.42 -17.20
C THR A 3 -4.99 -12.73 -15.82
N ASN A 4 -4.11 -13.06 -14.88
CA ASN A 4 -4.51 -13.46 -13.55
C ASN A 4 -5.26 -12.28 -12.92
N LEU A 5 -6.53 -12.50 -12.55
CA LEU A 5 -7.35 -11.52 -11.83
C LEU A 5 -6.59 -10.89 -10.65
N PHE A 6 -5.67 -11.66 -10.07
CA PHE A 6 -4.73 -11.24 -9.04
C PHE A 6 -3.80 -10.10 -9.45
N ASP A 7 -3.20 -10.10 -10.64
CA ASP A 7 -2.30 -9.02 -11.07
C ASP A 7 -3.07 -7.69 -11.19
N TYR A 8 -4.29 -7.74 -11.72
CA TYR A 8 -5.19 -6.59 -11.75
C TYR A 8 -5.60 -6.12 -10.35
N LEU A 9 -5.90 -7.06 -9.44
CA LEU A 9 -6.20 -6.74 -8.04
C LEU A 9 -5.00 -6.08 -7.35
N ILE A 10 -3.78 -6.54 -7.62
CA ILE A 10 -2.54 -5.94 -7.09
C ILE A 10 -2.41 -4.50 -7.56
N ILE A 11 -2.54 -4.26 -8.87
CA ILE A 11 -2.47 -2.90 -9.44
C ILE A 11 -3.56 -2.01 -8.85
N LEU A 12 -4.81 -2.49 -8.80
CA LEU A 12 -5.93 -1.76 -8.20
C LEU A 12 -5.69 -1.45 -6.72
N SER A 13 -5.16 -2.40 -5.95
CA SER A 13 -4.84 -2.20 -4.54
C SER A 13 -3.74 -1.16 -4.34
N GLY A 14 -2.72 -1.16 -5.19
CA GLY A 14 -1.63 -0.18 -5.18
C GLY A 14 -2.14 1.22 -5.52
N LEU A 15 -2.95 1.35 -6.57
CA LEU A 15 -3.61 2.61 -6.92
C LEU A 15 -4.52 3.10 -5.79
N TYR A 16 -5.30 2.20 -5.19
CA TYR A 16 -6.19 2.52 -4.10
C TYR A 16 -5.41 3.01 -2.87
N LEU A 17 -4.29 2.38 -2.55
CA LEU A 17 -3.38 2.85 -1.49
C LEU A 17 -2.89 4.27 -1.75
N VAL A 18 -2.35 4.53 -2.94
CA VAL A 18 -1.89 5.87 -3.35
C VAL A 18 -3.01 6.89 -3.24
N TYR A 19 -4.18 6.57 -3.80
CA TYR A 19 -5.35 7.45 -3.77
C TYR A 19 -5.79 7.74 -2.34
N THR A 20 -5.83 6.72 -1.48
CA THR A 20 -6.21 6.89 -0.08
C THR A 20 -5.21 7.78 0.65
N GLY A 21 -3.91 7.65 0.36
CA GLY A 21 -2.86 8.53 0.89
C GLY A 21 -3.01 9.98 0.43
N ILE A 22 -3.26 10.22 -0.86
CA ILE A 22 -3.51 11.57 -1.41
C ILE A 22 -4.76 12.18 -0.78
N ASN A 23 -5.84 11.41 -0.71
CA ASN A 23 -7.09 11.85 -0.09
C ASN A 23 -6.85 12.21 1.38
N MET A 24 -6.05 11.43 2.11
CA MET A 24 -5.65 11.73 3.51
C MET A 24 -4.94 13.07 3.65
N LYS A 25 -4.08 13.41 2.68
CA LYS A 25 -3.37 14.70 2.66
C LYS A 25 -4.29 15.86 2.30
N GLN A 26 -5.25 15.65 1.40
CA GLN A 26 -6.18 16.69 0.94
C GLN A 26 -7.30 16.97 1.95
N THR A 27 -7.88 15.94 2.56
CA THR A 27 -9.00 16.10 3.51
C THR A 27 -8.53 16.31 4.95
N GLY A 28 -7.30 15.90 5.29
CA GLY A 28 -6.84 15.84 6.68
C GLY A 28 -7.53 14.73 7.50
N GLU A 29 -8.46 13.99 6.88
CA GLU A 29 -9.19 12.89 7.50
C GLU A 29 -8.47 11.58 7.23
N ILE A 30 -7.93 11.01 8.30
CA ILE A 30 -7.27 9.71 8.27
C ILE A 30 -8.34 8.62 8.24
N LYS A 31 -8.52 7.98 7.08
CA LYS A 31 -9.45 6.84 6.95
C LYS A 31 -8.95 5.65 7.75
N THR A 32 -9.56 5.46 8.92
CA THR A 32 -9.37 4.30 9.79
C THR A 32 -9.88 3.03 9.09
N GLY A 33 -9.03 2.02 8.94
CA GLY A 33 -9.27 0.73 8.29
C GLY A 33 -8.32 0.42 7.12
N VAL A 34 -7.81 1.44 6.42
CA VAL A 34 -6.91 1.26 5.26
C VAL A 34 -5.48 1.63 5.59
N ILE A 35 -5.29 2.81 6.19
CA ILE A 35 -3.95 3.32 6.52
C ILE A 35 -3.66 3.21 8.02
N VAL A 36 -4.69 3.34 8.83
CA VAL A 36 -4.60 3.26 10.29
C VAL A 36 -5.58 2.20 10.77
N SER A 37 -5.16 1.24 11.58
CA SER A 37 -6.04 0.19 12.09
C SER A 37 -7.30 0.79 12.73
N LYS A 38 -8.47 0.19 12.47
CA LYS A 38 -9.79 0.66 12.94
C LYS A 38 -9.86 0.90 14.46
N ASP A 39 -8.98 0.22 15.19
CA ASP A 39 -8.79 0.29 16.65
C ASP A 39 -8.10 1.57 17.15
N VAL A 40 -7.71 2.46 16.24
CA VAL A 40 -6.87 3.62 16.54
C VAL A 40 -7.67 4.89 16.37
N ASP A 41 -7.82 5.61 17.47
CA ASP A 41 -8.47 6.90 17.46
C ASP A 41 -7.54 7.96 16.85
N VAL A 42 -7.86 8.36 15.62
CA VAL A 42 -7.16 9.41 14.88
C VAL A 42 -7.27 10.79 15.55
N ASN A 43 -8.17 10.98 16.54
CA ASN A 43 -8.20 12.18 17.37
C ASN A 43 -7.18 12.18 18.51
N ARG A 44 -6.57 11.03 18.82
CA ARG A 44 -5.46 10.94 19.78
C ARG A 44 -4.11 11.32 19.18
N ILE A 45 -4.03 11.47 17.87
CA ILE A 45 -2.79 11.87 17.18
C ILE A 45 -2.50 13.33 17.53
N LYS A 46 -1.47 13.54 18.36
CA LYS A 46 -1.00 14.86 18.82
C LYS A 46 -0.56 15.74 17.64
N ASP A 47 -0.01 15.10 16.60
CA ASP A 47 0.55 15.74 15.42
C ASP A 47 0.00 15.10 14.12
N LYS A 48 -1.25 15.44 13.79
CA LYS A 48 -1.98 14.87 12.64
C LYS A 48 -1.26 15.16 11.33
N GLU A 49 -0.74 16.37 11.16
CA GLU A 49 -0.04 16.79 9.93
C GLU A 49 1.28 16.04 9.73
N GLY A 50 2.09 15.89 10.79
CA GLY A 50 3.33 15.13 10.73
C GLY A 50 3.11 13.66 10.38
N PHE A 51 2.08 13.04 10.97
CA PHE A 51 1.68 11.68 10.69
C PHE A 51 1.20 11.49 9.24
N ILE A 52 0.35 12.38 8.75
CA ILE A 52 -0.14 12.36 7.37
C ILE A 52 1.02 12.50 6.39
N LYS A 53 1.94 13.44 6.60
CA LYS A 53 3.08 13.65 5.71
C LYS A 53 4.03 12.44 5.68
N TYR A 54 4.25 11.81 6.83
CA TYR A 54 5.09 10.62 6.96
C TYR A 54 4.47 9.40 6.27
N MET A 55 3.18 9.15 6.52
CA MET A 55 2.47 8.05 5.87
C MET A 55 2.30 8.30 4.39
N TYR A 56 1.97 9.52 3.97
CA TYR A 56 1.78 9.86 2.56
C TYR A 56 2.98 9.47 1.71
N ALA A 57 4.19 9.84 2.14
CA ALA A 57 5.41 9.49 1.43
C ALA A 57 5.62 7.96 1.35
N ARG A 58 5.36 7.24 2.45
CA ARG A 58 5.50 5.77 2.47
C ARG A 58 4.44 5.07 1.63
N VAL A 59 3.18 5.49 1.72
CA VAL A 59 2.05 4.94 0.97
C VAL A 59 2.25 5.16 -0.52
N LEU A 60 2.80 6.30 -0.93
CA LEU A 60 3.18 6.55 -2.32
C LEU A 60 4.26 5.59 -2.82
N ILE A 61 5.32 5.40 -2.04
CA ILE A 61 6.43 4.51 -2.43
C ILE A 61 5.94 3.07 -2.52
N ILE A 62 5.18 2.61 -1.52
CA ILE A 62 4.66 1.24 -1.43
C ILE A 62 3.60 1.00 -2.50
N GLY A 63 2.66 1.92 -2.68
CA GLY A 63 1.64 1.82 -3.72
C GLY A 63 2.25 1.88 -5.13
N GLY A 64 3.25 2.73 -5.34
CA GLY A 64 4.02 2.76 -6.59
C GLY A 64 4.76 1.45 -6.86
N LEU A 65 5.37 0.86 -5.83
CA LEU A 65 5.99 -0.47 -5.92
C LEU A 65 4.96 -1.56 -6.22
N ALA A 66 3.79 -1.55 -5.58
CA ALA A 66 2.72 -2.51 -5.86
C ALA A 66 2.25 -2.44 -7.32
N VAL A 67 2.09 -1.22 -7.86
CA VAL A 67 1.71 -1.01 -9.26
C VAL A 67 2.81 -1.51 -10.20
N ALA A 68 4.07 -1.23 -9.90
CA ALA A 68 5.20 -1.72 -10.70
C ALA A 68 5.28 -3.25 -10.69
N VAL A 69 5.12 -3.89 -9.52
CA VAL A 69 5.12 -5.37 -9.39
C VAL A 69 3.96 -5.98 -10.17
N GLY A 70 2.75 -5.42 -10.05
CA GLY A 70 1.58 -5.88 -10.81
C GLY A 70 1.73 -5.70 -12.31
N ALA A 71 2.30 -4.57 -12.77
CA ALA A 71 2.57 -4.32 -14.19
C ALA A 71 3.58 -5.33 -14.77
N VAL A 72 4.63 -5.67 -14.01
CA VAL A 72 5.59 -6.72 -14.39
C VAL A 72 4.92 -8.10 -14.46
N GLY A 73 3.96 -8.39 -13.57
CA GLY A 73 3.14 -9.62 -13.62
C GLY A 73 2.29 -9.72 -14.88
N VAL A 74 1.61 -8.63 -15.25
CA VAL A 74 0.81 -8.56 -16.50
C VAL A 74 1.69 -8.72 -17.74
N LEU A 75 2.83 -8.02 -17.81
CA LEU A 75 3.77 -8.12 -18.93
C LEU A 75 4.36 -9.53 -19.07
N SER A 76 4.71 -10.16 -17.96
CA SER A 76 5.23 -11.54 -17.94
C SER A 76 4.19 -12.54 -18.46
N THR A 77 2.92 -12.31 -18.13
CA THR A 77 1.80 -13.12 -18.63
C THR A 77 1.59 -12.94 -20.13
N TRP A 78 1.72 -11.71 -20.63
CA TRP A 78 1.58 -11.39 -22.05
C TRP A 78 2.66 -12.05 -22.92
N MET A 79 3.89 -12.17 -22.39
CA MET A 79 5.03 -12.79 -23.08
C MET A 79 5.08 -14.32 -22.94
N ASN A 80 4.10 -14.94 -22.26
CA ASN A 80 4.00 -16.40 -22.03
C ASN A 80 5.27 -17.00 -21.37
N TRP A 81 5.85 -16.27 -20.41
CA TRP A 81 7.04 -16.68 -19.67
C TRP A 81 6.73 -17.75 -18.61
N PRO A 82 7.71 -18.60 -18.22
CA PRO A 82 7.47 -19.75 -17.34
C PRO A 82 6.91 -19.32 -15.96
N GLY A 83 6.06 -20.18 -15.39
CA GLY A 83 5.24 -19.90 -14.20
C GLY A 83 5.97 -19.47 -12.91
N TYR A 84 7.30 -19.49 -12.89
CA TYR A 84 8.11 -18.96 -11.79
C TYR A 84 7.94 -17.45 -11.59
N LEU A 85 7.67 -16.69 -12.65
CA LEU A 85 7.49 -15.23 -12.54
C LEU A 85 6.20 -14.82 -11.84
N SER A 86 5.11 -15.58 -12.00
CA SER A 86 3.90 -15.35 -11.19
C SER A 86 4.17 -15.53 -9.70
N LEU A 87 5.03 -16.48 -9.33
CA LEU A 87 5.44 -16.71 -7.95
C LEU A 87 6.31 -15.57 -7.43
N VAL A 88 7.22 -15.04 -8.26
CA VAL A 88 8.01 -13.84 -7.95
C VAL A 88 7.15 -12.59 -7.81
N ALA A 89 6.17 -12.38 -8.69
CA ALA A 89 5.25 -11.24 -8.60
C ALA A 89 4.37 -11.32 -7.34
N THR A 90 3.85 -12.50 -7.01
CA THR A 90 3.08 -12.76 -5.78
C THR A 90 3.96 -12.55 -4.54
N GLY A 91 5.19 -13.08 -4.54
CA GLY A 91 6.14 -12.89 -3.44
C GLY A 91 6.53 -11.43 -3.26
N GLY A 92 6.78 -10.71 -4.35
CA GLY A 92 7.07 -9.27 -4.33
C GLY A 92 5.90 -8.46 -3.75
N TYR A 93 4.67 -8.78 -4.14
CA TYR A 93 3.49 -8.13 -3.59
C TYR A 93 3.34 -8.39 -2.08
N LEU A 94 3.57 -9.63 -1.64
CA LEU A 94 3.54 -9.99 -0.22
C LEU A 94 4.52 -9.16 0.61
N VAL A 95 5.74 -8.95 0.10
CA VAL A 95 6.75 -8.08 0.73
C VAL A 95 6.26 -6.63 0.81
N VAL A 96 5.62 -6.11 -0.25
CA VAL A 96 5.06 -4.75 -0.27
C VAL A 96 3.97 -4.59 0.79
N ILE A 97 3.07 -5.57 0.95
CA ILE A 97 2.03 -5.54 1.99
C ILE A 97 2.63 -5.63 3.39
N ILE A 98 3.64 -6.48 3.61
CA ILE A 98 4.32 -6.58 4.92
C ILE A 98 4.99 -5.24 5.25
N CYS A 99 5.70 -4.65 4.29
CA CYS A 99 6.34 -3.36 4.46
C CYS A 99 5.32 -2.26 4.77
N PHE A 100 4.14 -2.32 4.13
CA PHE A 100 3.00 -1.46 4.43
C PHE A 100 2.50 -1.64 5.86
N ALA A 101 2.24 -2.87 6.29
CA ALA A 101 1.78 -3.18 7.63
C ALA A 101 2.77 -2.71 8.70
N VAL A 102 4.07 -2.95 8.51
CA VAL A 102 5.14 -2.49 9.41
C VAL A 102 5.25 -0.96 9.38
N ALA A 103 5.15 -0.34 8.21
CA ALA A 103 5.18 1.10 8.06
C ALA A 103 4.03 1.79 8.82
N SER A 104 2.82 1.25 8.69
CA SER A 104 1.62 1.72 9.39
C SER A 104 1.71 1.48 10.89
N ALA A 105 2.19 0.31 11.33
CA ALA A 105 2.42 0.03 12.75
C ALA A 105 3.49 0.94 13.37
N LYS A 106 4.58 1.22 12.63
CA LYS A 106 5.65 2.11 13.08
C LYS A 106 5.18 3.56 13.13
N ALA A 107 4.40 4.02 12.14
CA ALA A 107 3.78 5.33 12.18
C ALA A 107 2.85 5.43 13.39
N ARG A 108 2.03 4.41 13.67
CA ARG A 108 1.17 4.38 14.85
C ARG A 108 1.98 4.60 16.14
N LYS A 109 3.04 3.82 16.34
CA LYS A 109 3.85 3.89 17.55
C LYS A 109 4.57 5.23 17.74
N ASN A 110 4.98 5.89 16.65
CA ASN A 110 5.68 7.19 16.75
C ASN A 110 4.76 8.38 16.98
N PHE A 111 3.46 8.25 16.71
CA PHE A 111 2.54 9.40 16.71
C PHE A 111 1.32 9.24 17.65
N ILE A 112 1.13 8.05 18.25
CA ILE A 112 0.00 7.75 19.16
C ILE A 112 0.44 7.27 20.55
N ASP A 113 1.62 6.65 20.68
CA ASP A 113 2.10 6.01 21.92
C ASP A 113 3.09 6.87 22.74
N ASP A 114 3.01 8.21 22.68
CA ASP A 114 3.77 9.12 23.58
C ASP A 114 2.85 10.12 24.33
#